data_AF-A0A924NCK6-F1
#
_entry.id   AF-A0A924NCK6-F1
#
_cell.length_a   1.000
_cell.length_b   1.000
_cell.length_c   1.000
_cell.angle_alpha   90.00
_cell.angle_beta   90.00
_cell.angle_gamma   90.00
#
_symmetry.space_group_name_H-M   'P 1'
#
loop_
_entity.id
_entity.type
_entity.pdbx_description
1 polymer ?
#
loop_
_entity_poly.entity_id
_entity_poly.type
_entity_poly.pdbx_seq_one_letter_code
_entity_poly.pdbx_strand_id
1 'polypeptide(L)' 'LIITPTHVLAVDYKSNRTIPVNAAAVPEGLLRQMGAYAHALSQIYPGHQIDTAILWTAVPQLMPLDRDIVRDALTRATIP' A
#
# COMPACT_ATOMS: atom_id res chain seq x y z
N LEU A 1 -1.77 6.79 9.16
CA LEU A 1 -2.40 5.53 9.59
C LEU A 1 -3.76 5.86 10.17
N ILE A 2 -4.82 5.24 9.68
CA ILE A 2 -6.19 5.42 10.17
C ILE A 2 -6.69 4.07 10.66
N ILE A 3 -7.22 4.02 11.87
CA ILE A 3 -7.72 2.80 12.50
C ILE A 3 -9.17 3.05 12.92
N THR A 4 -10.04 2.12 12.54
CA THR A 4 -11.45 2.06 12.96
C THR A 4 -11.68 0.71 13.64
N PRO A 5 -12.86 0.44 14.23
CA PRO A 5 -13.12 -0.86 14.87
C PRO A 5 -13.02 -2.08 13.94
N THR A 6 -13.07 -1.89 12.62
CA THR A 6 -13.11 -3.00 11.64
C THR A 6 -12.09 -2.86 10.51
N HIS A 7 -11.47 -1.69 10.34
CA HIS A 7 -10.57 -1.40 9.22
C HIS A 7 -9.32 -0.65 9.67
N VAL A 8 -8.19 -0.95 9.02
CA VAL A 8 -6.94 -0.19 9.09
C VAL A 8 -6.57 0.27 7.69
N LEU A 9 -6.40 1.58 7.52
CA LEU A 9 -5.88 2.18 6.29
C LEU A 9 -4.47 2.73 6.53
N ALA A 10 -3.48 2.10 5.90
CA ALA A 10 -2.12 2.61 5.84
C ALA A 10 -1.95 3.51 4.62
N VAL A 11 -1.54 4.76 4.85
CA VAL A 11 -1.26 5.74 3.79
C VAL A 11 0.20 6.12 3.86
N ASP A 12 0.92 5.94 2.75
CA ASP A 12 2.30 6.41 2.58
C ASP A 12 2.35 7.66 1.70
N TYR A 13 3.18 8.64 2.06
CA TYR A 13 3.23 9.94 1.39
C TYR A 13 4.39 9.95 0.40
N LYS A 14 4.14 10.37 -0.84
CA LYS A 14 5.14 10.38 -1.90
C LYS A 14 5.21 11.72 -2.63
N SER A 15 6.41 12.29 -2.65
CA SER A 15 6.76 13.51 -3.38
C SER A 15 7.31 13.24 -4.79
N ASN A 16 7.16 12.02 -5.31
CA ASN A 16 7.55 11.65 -6.67
C ASN A 16 6.96 12.65 -7.69
N ARG A 17 7.77 13.14 -8.62
CA ARG A 17 7.34 14.10 -9.66
C ARG A 17 6.50 13.43 -10.75
N THR A 18 6.81 12.17 -11.06
CA THR A 18 6.04 11.36 -12.00
C THR A 18 5.08 10.49 -11.23
N ILE A 19 3.79 10.68 -11.48
CA ILE A 19 2.72 9.94 -10.82
C ILE A 19 2.22 8.85 -11.78
N PRO A 20 2.17 7.59 -11.36
CA PRO A 20 1.61 6.50 -12.16
C PRO A 20 0.15 6.77 -12.53
N VAL A 21 -0.26 6.31 -13.72
CA VAL A 21 -1.65 6.48 -14.19
C VAL A 21 -2.67 5.67 -13.39
N ASN A 22 -2.23 4.59 -12.73
CA ASN A 22 -3.05 3.74 -11.87
C ASN A 22 -2.17 2.90 -10.94
N ALA A 23 -2.81 2.17 -10.01
CA ALA A 23 -2.13 1.32 -9.03
C ALA A 23 -1.24 0.24 -9.65
N ALA A 24 -1.62 -0.34 -10.80
CA ALA A 24 -0.84 -1.37 -11.47
C ALA A 24 0.45 -0.83 -12.12
N ALA A 25 0.49 0.47 -12.42
CA ALA A 25 1.68 1.16 -12.94
C ALA A 25 2.60 1.70 -11.84
N VAL A 26 2.26 1.49 -10.55
CA VAL A 26 3.11 1.94 -9.44
C VAL A 26 4.45 1.18 -9.47
N PRO A 27 5.59 1.87 -9.30
CA PRO A 27 6.90 1.21 -9.27
C PRO A 27 6.94 0.05 -8.29
N GLU A 28 7.50 -1.08 -8.72
CA GLU A 28 7.43 -2.33 -7.96
C GLU A 28 8.01 -2.20 -6.54
N GLY A 29 9.09 -1.43 -6.36
CA GLY A 29 9.66 -1.18 -5.03
C GLY A 29 8.67 -0.53 -4.06
N LEU A 30 7.80 0.36 -4.54
CA LEU A 30 6.75 0.96 -3.73
C LEU A 30 5.64 -0.05 -3.43
N LEU A 31 5.23 -0.86 -4.41
CA LEU A 31 4.25 -1.91 -4.19
C LEU A 31 4.72 -2.93 -3.14
N ARG A 32 6.01 -3.31 -3.18
CA ARG A 32 6.65 -4.18 -2.18
C ARG A 32 6.62 -3.57 -0.78
N GLN A 33 6.95 -2.29 -0.67
CA GLN A 33 6.89 -1.57 0.61
C GLN A 33 5.47 -1.55 1.18
N MET A 34 4.46 -1.24 0.34
CA MET A 34 3.07 -1.23 0.77
C MET A 34 2.57 -2.64 1.13
N GLY A 35 3.02 -3.67 0.41
CA GLY A 35 2.77 -5.07 0.76
C GLY A 35 3.34 -5.44 2.13
N ALA A 36 4.57 -5.00 2.44
CA ALA A 36 5.18 -5.20 3.75
C ALA A 36 4.37 -4.53 4.88
N TYR A 37 3.84 -3.32 4.64
CA TYR A 37 2.94 -2.66 5.59
C TYR A 37 1.65 -3.46 5.80
N ALA A 38 1.02 -3.92 4.71
CA ALA A 38 -0.19 -4.74 4.80
C ALA A 38 0.06 -6.02 5.60
N HIS A 39 1.18 -6.70 5.34
CA HIS A 39 1.55 -7.93 6.04
C HIS A 39 1.82 -7.69 7.53
N ALA A 40 2.61 -6.67 7.88
CA ALA A 40 2.90 -6.34 9.27
C ALA A 40 1.62 -5.94 10.04
N LEU A 41 0.77 -5.11 9.44
CA LEU A 41 -0.47 -4.65 10.06
C LEU A 41 -1.49 -5.77 10.25
N SER A 42 -1.54 -6.75 9.34
CA SER A 42 -2.41 -7.93 9.49
C SER A 42 -2.06 -8.77 10.73
N GLN A 43 -0.79 -8.79 11.13
CA GLN A 43 -0.35 -9.48 12.35
C GLN A 43 -0.70 -8.69 13.63
N ILE A 44 -0.65 -7.36 13.56
CA ILE A 44 -0.99 -6.48 14.68
C ILE A 44 -2.51 -6.39 14.88
N TYR A 45 -3.28 -6.39 13.79
CA TYR A 45 -4.74 -6.21 13.76
C TYR A 45 -5.45 -7.40 13.09
N PRO A 46 -5.40 -8.62 13.67
CA PRO A 46 -5.86 -9.85 13.02
C PRO A 46 -7.36 -9.89 12.68
N GLY A 47 -8.17 -9.06 13.33
CA GLY A 47 -9.61 -8.93 13.06
C GLY A 47 -10.00 -7.77 12.13
N HIS A 48 -9.04 -7.02 11.60
CA HIS A 48 -9.33 -5.84 10.78
C HIS A 48 -9.09 -6.12 9.30
N GLN A 49 -9.91 -5.50 8.45
CA GLN A 49 -9.58 -5.35 7.05
C GLN A 49 -8.39 -4.39 6.93
N ILE A 50 -7.31 -4.84 6.28
CA ILE A 50 -6.14 -4.01 6.02
C ILE A 50 -6.18 -3.52 4.58
N ASP A 51 -6.16 -2.19 4.42
CA ASP A 51 -6.10 -1.50 3.14
C ASP A 51 -4.88 -0.58 3.10
N THR A 52 -4.37 -0.34 1.89
CA THR A 52 -3.20 0.51 1.66
C THR A 52 -3.46 1.54 0.57
N ALA A 53 -2.87 2.72 0.72
CA ALA A 53 -2.93 3.77 -0.28
C ALA A 53 -1.63 4.58 -0.32
N ILE A 54 -1.36 5.22 -1.45
CA ILE A 54 -0.32 6.24 -1.57
C ILE A 54 -1.00 7.59 -1.71
N LEU A 55 -0.59 8.56 -0.88
CA LEU A 55 -0.90 9.96 -1.13
C LEU A 55 0.25 10.57 -1.93
N TRP A 56 -0.01 10.82 -3.20
CA TRP A 56 0.89 11.63 -4.02
C TRP A 56 0.74 13.09 -3.55
N THR A 57 1.86 13.80 -3.35
CA THR A 57 1.83 15.20 -2.90
C THR A 57 2.12 16.18 -4.01
N ALA A 58 2.71 15.72 -5.12
CA ALA A 58 2.90 16.52 -6.33
C ALA A 58 1.57 16.89 -7.03
N VAL A 59 0.51 16.10 -6.78
CA VAL A 59 -0.89 16.43 -7.08
C VAL A 59 -1.73 15.96 -5.88
N PRO A 60 -2.89 16.55 -5.55
CA PRO A 60 -3.68 16.16 -4.38
C PRO A 60 -4.47 14.85 -4.63
N GLN A 61 -3.76 13.75 -4.88
CA GLN A 61 -4.36 12.47 -5.25
C GLN A 61 -4.01 11.38 -4.25
N LEU A 62 -5.05 10.82 -3.65
CA LEU A 62 -4.98 9.54 -2.95
C LEU A 62 -5.18 8.42 -3.96
N MET A 63 -4.25 7.47 -4.00
CA MET A 63 -4.31 6.28 -4.84
C MET A 63 -4.43 5.04 -3.95
N PRO A 64 -5.65 4.50 -3.77
CA PRO A 64 -5.84 3.19 -3.17
C PRO A 64 -5.09 2.13 -3.97
N LEU A 65 -4.49 1.17 -3.28
CA LEU A 65 -3.81 0.05 -3.90
C LEU A 65 -4.65 -1.21 -3.73
N ASP A 66 -4.82 -1.94 -4.82
CA ASP A 66 -5.44 -3.26 -4.77
C ASP A 66 -4.61 -4.19 -3.88
N ARG A 67 -5.29 -4.92 -3.01
CA ARG A 67 -4.68 -5.88 -2.08
C ARG A 67 -3.87 -6.94 -2.82
N ASP A 68 -4.38 -7.45 -3.93
CA ASP A 68 -3.71 -8.50 -4.69
C ASP A 68 -2.42 -7.96 -5.31
N ILE A 69 -2.41 -6.73 -5.82
CA ILE A 69 -1.22 -6.10 -6.40
C ILE A 69 -0.09 -5.98 -5.37
N VAL A 70 -0.39 -5.48 -4.16
CA VAL A 70 0.63 -5.29 -3.12
C VAL A 70 1.07 -6.61 -2.49
N ARG A 71 0.15 -7.58 -2.35
CA ARG A 71 0.48 -8.94 -1.89
C ARG A 71 1.43 -9.61 -2.86
N ASP A 72 1.08 -9.64 -4.15
CA ASP A 72 1.86 -10.32 -5.17
C ASP A 72 3.24 -9.65 -5.32
N ALA A 73 3.31 -8.32 -5.19
CA ALA A 73 4.58 -7.60 -5.15
C ALA A 73 5.45 -8.03 -3.96
N LEU A 74 4.88 -8.13 -2.75
CA LEU A 74 5.61 -8.61 -1.58
C LEU A 74 6.12 -10.04 -1.80
N THR A 75 5.28 -10.95 -2.32
CA THR A 75 5.68 -12.33 -2.61
C THR A 75 6.88 -12.39 -3.56
N ARG A 76 6.91 -11.55 -4.60
CA ARG A 76 8.06 -11.45 -5.52
C ARG A 76 9.34 -10.88 -4.88
N ALA A 77 9.23 -10.14 -3.77
CA ALA A 77 10.38 -9.61 -3.03
C ALA A 77 11.04 -10.68 -2.16
N THR A 78 10.22 -11.56 -1.59
CA THR A 78 10.62 -12.76 -0.86
C THR A 78 10.86 -13.90 -1.85
N ILE A 79 11.98 -13.86 -2.56
CA ILE A 79 12.55 -15.07 -3.18
C ILE A 79 13.39 -15.76 -2.08
N PRO A 80 13.21 -17.06 -1.83
CA PRO A 80 13.99 -17.82 -0.85
C PRO A 80 15.49 -17.84 -1.15
#